data_AF-A0A925NKL5-F1
#
_entry.id   AF-A0A925NKL5-F1
#
_cell.length_a   1.000
_cell.length_b   1.000
_cell.length_c   1.000
_cell.angle_alpha   90.00
_cell.angle_beta   90.00
_cell.angle_gamma   90.00
#
_symmetry.space_group_name_H-M   'P 1'
#
loop_
_entity.id
_entity.type
_entity.pdbx_description
1 polymer ?
#
loop_
_entity_poly.entity_id
_entity_poly.type
_entity_poly.pdbx_seq_one_letter_code
_entity_poly.pdbx_strand_id
1 'polypeptide(L)'
;MRSSSSKGNSKLKLLKSAGIYAAAICLIAPMATQDSSRADAQQKRFDREQTMLMNLKNGVGSTGFHIIESNRRAKDIVRDLGKAMFQLQEVDKAYSKSRGKPDSRSMDGTKLKLVNAQNTAQKLSDELWDTFQDLKKSINTTLVLDEVDNK
;
A
#
# COMPACT_ATOMS: atom_id res chain seq x y z
N MET A 1 18.72 58.81 37.59
CA MET A 1 17.75 58.70 38.70
C MET A 1 16.84 57.52 38.37
N ARG A 2 17.15 56.32 38.88
CA ARG A 2 16.54 55.66 40.05
C ARG A 2 15.00 55.58 40.02
N SER A 3 14.54 54.32 40.07
CA SER A 3 13.32 53.77 40.69
C SER A 3 12.28 53.24 39.69
N SER A 4 12.26 51.93 39.42
CA SER A 4 11.59 50.83 40.17
C SER A 4 10.09 50.72 39.78
N SER A 5 9.65 49.64 39.13
CA SER A 5 9.21 48.35 39.74
C SER A 5 7.68 48.34 39.81
N SER A 6 6.94 47.47 39.10
CA SER A 6 6.81 46.00 39.21
C SER A 6 5.37 45.65 39.63
N LYS A 7 4.98 44.41 39.32
CA LYS A 7 3.74 43.67 39.66
C LYS A 7 2.63 43.85 38.61
N GLY A 8 2.28 42.86 37.78
CA GLY A 8 2.43 41.41 37.93
C GLY A 8 1.19 40.81 38.59
N ASN A 9 0.65 39.78 37.92
CA ASN A 9 -0.21 38.69 38.41
C ASN A 9 -1.67 38.63 37.93
N SER A 10 -1.80 38.02 36.75
CA SER A 10 -2.49 36.73 36.55
C SER A 10 -3.22 36.09 37.73
N LYS A 11 -4.52 35.83 37.51
CA LYS A 11 -5.28 34.62 37.92
C LYS A 11 -6.37 34.45 36.85
N LEU A 12 -6.28 33.57 35.85
CA LEU A 12 -6.24 32.10 35.90
C LEU A 12 -7.33 31.50 36.79
N LYS A 13 -8.40 31.02 36.15
CA LYS A 13 -9.03 29.70 36.36
C LYS A 13 -10.01 29.46 35.19
N LEU A 14 -9.62 28.56 34.28
CA LEU A 14 -10.02 27.14 34.26
C LEU A 14 -11.44 27.01 33.67
N LEU A 15 -11.56 26.66 32.38
CA LEU A 15 -11.62 25.28 31.88
C LEU A 15 -12.69 24.45 32.60
N LYS A 16 -13.69 24.04 31.82
CA LYS A 16 -14.13 22.64 31.61
C LYS A 16 -15.40 22.70 30.75
N SER A 17 -15.31 22.41 29.45
CA SER A 17 -15.33 21.05 28.87
C SER A 17 -16.68 20.35 29.05
N ALA A 18 -17.47 20.34 27.98
CA ALA A 18 -18.34 19.24 27.52
C ALA A 18 -19.12 19.83 26.33
N GLY A 19 -18.83 19.47 25.08
CA GLY A 19 -18.93 18.09 24.62
C GLY A 19 -20.38 17.79 24.27
N ILE A 20 -20.90 18.43 23.22
CA ILE A 20 -22.08 17.92 22.53
C ILE A 20 -21.61 17.52 21.13
N TYR A 21 -21.15 16.27 21.07
CA TYR A 21 -21.09 15.50 19.84
C TYR A 21 -22.52 15.37 19.33
N ALA A 22 -22.90 16.16 18.33
CA ALA A 22 -24.04 15.83 17.50
C ALA A 22 -23.61 14.69 16.57
N ALA A 23 -23.68 13.47 17.09
CA ALA A 23 -23.60 12.25 16.31
C ALA A 23 -24.83 12.17 15.41
N ALA A 24 -24.74 12.74 14.21
CA ALA A 24 -25.63 12.38 13.12
C ALA A 24 -25.21 10.99 12.62
N ILE A 25 -25.71 9.96 13.29
CA ILE A 25 -25.71 8.59 12.79
C ILE A 25 -26.66 8.58 11.60
N CYS A 26 -26.14 8.92 10.42
CA CYS A 26 -26.74 8.48 9.17
C CYS A 26 -26.54 6.97 9.08
N LEU A 27 -27.50 6.23 9.63
CA LEU A 27 -27.82 4.84 9.28
C LEU A 27 -28.11 4.79 7.78
N ILE A 28 -27.06 4.83 6.96
CA ILE A 28 -27.14 4.33 5.60
C ILE A 28 -26.97 2.83 5.75
N ALA A 29 -28.11 2.14 5.66
CA ALA A 29 -28.18 0.70 5.57
C ALA A 29 -27.09 0.16 4.64
N PRO A 30 -26.53 -1.03 4.90
CA PRO A 30 -25.83 -1.75 3.85
C PRO A 30 -26.90 -2.04 2.79
N MET A 31 -26.95 -1.20 1.76
CA MET A 31 -27.50 -1.55 0.47
C MET A 31 -26.66 -2.73 -0.01
N ALA A 32 -27.05 -3.93 0.42
CA ALA A 32 -26.78 -5.17 -0.26
C ALA A 32 -27.54 -5.11 -1.60
N THR A 33 -27.08 -4.22 -2.49
CA THR A 33 -27.43 -4.28 -3.90
C THR A 33 -26.71 -5.49 -4.45
N GLN A 34 -27.43 -6.62 -4.40
CA GLN A 34 -27.52 -7.63 -5.45
C GLN A 34 -26.52 -7.44 -6.61
N ASP A 35 -25.29 -7.89 -6.40
CA ASP A 35 -24.41 -8.29 -7.50
C ASP A 35 -24.44 -9.83 -7.69
N SER A 36 -25.37 -10.52 -7.00
CA SER A 36 -25.59 -11.96 -7.15
C SER A 36 -26.05 -12.32 -8.58
N SER A 37 -26.81 -11.44 -9.23
CA SER A 37 -27.40 -11.72 -10.55
C SER A 37 -26.38 -11.80 -11.70
N ARG A 38 -25.16 -11.26 -11.51
CA ARG A 38 -24.05 -11.41 -12.48
C ARG A 38 -23.19 -12.64 -12.21
N ALA A 39 -23.10 -13.09 -10.96
CA ALA A 39 -22.49 -14.37 -10.61
C ALA A 39 -23.38 -15.53 -11.09
N ASP A 40 -24.70 -15.40 -10.96
CA ASP A 40 -25.68 -16.45 -11.26
C ASP A 40 -25.71 -16.86 -12.74
N ALA A 41 -25.45 -15.94 -13.67
CA ALA A 41 -25.46 -16.23 -15.11
C ALA A 41 -24.26 -17.10 -15.57
N GLN A 42 -23.15 -17.06 -14.83
CA GLN A 42 -21.97 -17.89 -15.08
C GLN A 42 -21.95 -19.14 -14.18
N GLN A 43 -22.65 -19.12 -13.05
CA GLN A 43 -22.85 -20.26 -12.12
C GLN A 43 -23.65 -21.42 -12.70
N LYS A 44 -24.42 -21.24 -13.79
CA LYS A 44 -25.04 -22.40 -14.47
C LYS A 44 -24.04 -23.31 -15.19
N ARG A 45 -22.77 -22.91 -15.33
CA ARG A 45 -21.72 -23.68 -16.01
C ARG A 45 -20.71 -24.35 -15.07
N PHE A 46 -20.62 -23.93 -13.81
CA PHE A 46 -19.61 -24.40 -12.90
C PHE A 46 -20.24 -24.87 -11.58
N ASP A 47 -19.77 -25.99 -11.06
CA ASP A 47 -20.13 -26.44 -9.71
C ASP A 47 -19.54 -25.49 -8.64
N ARG A 48 -19.81 -25.81 -7.37
CA ARG A 48 -19.40 -24.95 -6.25
C ARG A 48 -17.87 -24.87 -6.15
N GLU A 49 -17.19 -25.99 -6.32
CA GLU A 49 -15.75 -26.14 -6.22
C GLU A 49 -15.03 -25.37 -7.34
N GLN A 50 -15.50 -25.51 -8.57
CA GLN A 50 -15.08 -24.75 -9.75
C GLN A 50 -15.33 -23.25 -9.57
N THR A 51 -16.45 -22.87 -8.97
CA THR A 51 -16.76 -21.46 -8.64
C THR A 51 -15.79 -20.91 -7.58
N MET A 52 -15.48 -21.69 -6.54
CA MET A 52 -14.47 -21.32 -5.54
C MET A 52 -13.09 -21.13 -6.17
N LEU A 53 -12.70 -22.01 -7.10
CA LEU A 53 -11.45 -21.90 -7.83
C LEU A 53 -11.41 -20.63 -8.69
N MET A 54 -12.50 -20.31 -9.39
CA MET A 54 -12.60 -19.07 -10.18
C MET A 54 -12.51 -17.81 -9.30
N ASN A 55 -13.07 -17.87 -8.09
CA ASN A 55 -13.03 -16.77 -7.13
C ASN A 55 -11.62 -16.48 -6.61
N LEU A 56 -10.66 -17.42 -6.69
CA LEU A 56 -9.27 -17.17 -6.33
C LEU A 56 -8.60 -16.11 -7.21
N LYS A 57 -9.10 -15.89 -8.42
CA LYS A 57 -8.51 -14.97 -9.40
C LYS A 57 -8.84 -13.49 -9.12
N ASN A 58 -10.11 -13.20 -8.86
CA ASN A 58 -10.64 -11.83 -8.86
C ASN A 58 -11.46 -11.47 -7.60
N GLY A 59 -11.71 -12.42 -6.69
CA GLY A 59 -12.53 -12.17 -5.51
C GLY A 59 -11.86 -11.19 -4.54
N VAL A 60 -12.62 -10.34 -3.85
CA VAL A 60 -12.07 -9.51 -2.77
C VAL A 60 -11.55 -10.42 -1.66
N GLY A 61 -10.32 -10.18 -1.19
CA GLY A 61 -9.65 -11.06 -0.22
C GLY A 61 -9.22 -12.42 -0.78
N SER A 62 -9.33 -12.63 -2.10
CA SER A 62 -8.76 -13.81 -2.75
C SER A 62 -7.24 -13.76 -2.83
N THR A 63 -6.65 -14.91 -3.14
CA THR A 63 -5.22 -15.02 -3.45
C THR A 63 -4.80 -14.03 -4.54
N GLY A 64 -5.52 -13.97 -5.66
CA GLY A 64 -5.25 -13.04 -6.76
C GLY A 64 -5.34 -11.58 -6.34
N PHE A 65 -6.34 -11.23 -5.52
CA PHE A 65 -6.45 -9.89 -4.94
C PHE A 65 -5.22 -9.51 -4.10
N HIS A 66 -4.78 -10.39 -3.21
CA HIS A 66 -3.60 -10.13 -2.36
C HIS A 66 -2.30 -10.02 -3.17
N ILE A 67 -2.14 -10.82 -4.22
CA ILE A 67 -0.98 -10.74 -5.12
C ILE A 67 -0.97 -9.39 -5.85
N ILE A 68 -2.10 -8.96 -6.43
CA ILE A 68 -2.20 -7.69 -7.14
C ILE A 68 -1.94 -6.51 -6.20
N GLU A 69 -2.54 -6.49 -5.02
CA GLU A 69 -2.31 -5.41 -4.05
C GLU A 69 -0.86 -5.39 -3.57
N SER A 70 -0.24 -6.55 -3.36
CA SER A 70 1.18 -6.64 -3.01
C SER A 70 2.07 -6.10 -4.14
N ASN A 71 1.73 -6.39 -5.40
CA ASN A 71 2.44 -5.87 -6.56
C ASN A 71 2.32 -4.33 -6.65
N ARG A 72 1.12 -3.78 -6.41
CA ARG A 72 0.91 -2.33 -6.36
C ARG A 72 1.79 -1.68 -5.28
N ARG A 73 1.84 -2.28 -4.08
CA ARG A 73 2.70 -1.82 -2.99
C ARG A 73 4.19 -1.93 -3.33
N ALA A 74 4.62 -2.98 -4.01
CA ALA A 74 6.01 -3.12 -4.46
C ALA A 74 6.42 -1.97 -5.40
N LYS A 75 5.54 -1.56 -6.32
CA LYS A 75 5.76 -0.39 -7.19
C LYS A 75 5.82 0.91 -6.41
N ASP A 76 4.96 1.08 -5.41
CA ASP A 76 4.99 2.24 -4.51
C ASP A 76 6.34 2.32 -3.76
N ILE A 77 6.84 1.18 -3.26
CA ILE A 77 8.16 1.08 -2.61
C ILE A 77 9.28 1.52 -3.55
N VAL A 78 9.30 1.04 -4.80
CA VAL A 78 10.31 1.45 -5.80
C VAL A 78 10.33 2.97 -5.98
N ARG A 79 9.15 3.59 -6.11
CA ARG A 79 9.02 5.05 -6.27
C ARG A 79 9.54 5.79 -5.03
N ASP A 80 9.21 5.32 -3.84
CA ASP A 80 9.59 6.00 -2.61
C ASP A 80 11.09 5.83 -2.30
N LEU A 81 11.68 4.68 -2.63
CA LEU A 81 13.13 4.49 -2.59
C LEU A 81 13.87 5.41 -3.57
N GLY A 82 13.31 5.66 -4.76
CA GLY A 82 13.85 6.63 -5.72
C GLY A 82 13.86 8.06 -5.16
N LYS A 83 12.80 8.48 -4.45
CA LYS A 83 12.75 9.78 -3.76
C LYS A 83 13.79 9.86 -2.64
N ALA A 84 13.91 8.80 -1.83
CA ALA A 84 14.90 8.73 -0.76
C ALA A 84 16.34 8.82 -1.30
N MET A 85 16.63 8.15 -2.43
CA MET A 85 17.91 8.27 -3.12
C MET A 85 18.22 9.70 -3.54
N PHE A 86 17.25 10.37 -4.17
CA PHE A 86 17.41 11.76 -4.61
C PHE A 86 17.70 12.69 -3.44
N GLN A 87 16.95 12.58 -2.35
CA GLN A 87 17.18 13.36 -1.13
C GLN A 87 18.58 13.11 -0.56
N LEU A 88 19.02 11.85 -0.50
CA LEU A 88 20.35 11.50 -0.01
C LEU A 88 21.45 12.12 -0.88
N GLN A 89 21.30 12.08 -2.21
CA GLN A 89 22.27 12.65 -3.14
C GLN A 89 22.39 14.17 -2.99
N GLU A 90 21.27 14.89 -2.88
CA GLU A 90 21.29 16.34 -2.71
C GLU A 90 21.89 16.76 -1.35
N VAL A 91 21.57 16.03 -0.28
CA VAL A 91 22.15 16.28 1.05
C VAL A 91 23.64 15.98 1.07
N ASP A 92 24.07 14.84 0.53
CA ASP A 92 25.49 14.46 0.46
C ASP A 92 26.30 15.48 -0.34
N LYS A 93 25.77 15.93 -1.49
CA LYS A 93 26.38 16.99 -2.31
C LYS A 93 26.51 18.32 -1.55
N ALA A 94 25.43 18.77 -0.90
CA ALA A 94 25.44 20.01 -0.12
C ALA A 94 26.42 19.93 1.06
N TYR A 95 26.44 18.79 1.75
CA TYR A 95 27.34 18.53 2.87
C TYR A 95 28.80 18.55 2.43
N SER A 96 29.16 17.79 1.40
CA SER A 96 30.51 17.72 0.84
C SER A 96 31.02 19.09 0.37
N LYS A 97 30.16 19.88 -0.28
CA LYS A 97 30.46 21.28 -0.65
C LYS A 97 30.75 22.15 0.59
N SER A 98 29.93 22.05 1.64
CA SER A 98 30.10 22.84 2.88
C SER A 98 31.40 22.54 3.63
N ARG A 99 31.98 21.34 3.42
CA ARG A 99 33.24 20.90 4.05
C ARG A 99 34.47 21.15 3.18
N GLY A 100 34.31 21.81 2.03
CA GLY A 100 35.42 22.05 1.08
C GLY A 100 35.95 20.75 0.45
N LYS A 101 35.17 19.67 0.46
CA LYS A 101 35.52 18.37 -0.12
C LYS A 101 34.42 17.91 -1.07
N PRO A 102 34.19 18.60 -2.20
CA PRO A 102 33.07 18.31 -3.11
C PRO A 102 33.08 16.87 -3.67
N ASP A 103 34.26 16.26 -3.78
CA ASP A 103 34.41 14.87 -4.24
C ASP A 103 34.31 13.82 -3.13
N SER A 104 34.07 14.25 -1.88
CA SER A 104 33.91 13.33 -0.76
C SER A 104 32.59 12.57 -0.88
N ARG A 105 32.69 11.25 -0.80
CA ARG A 105 31.57 10.34 -0.94
C ARG A 105 31.13 9.77 0.41
N SER A 106 30.67 10.67 1.28
CA SER A 106 30.38 10.36 2.69
C SER A 106 29.25 9.34 2.85
N MET A 107 28.32 9.28 1.89
CA MET A 107 27.10 8.47 1.97
C MET A 107 27.02 7.33 0.95
N ASP A 108 28.11 6.98 0.27
CA ASP A 108 28.10 5.96 -0.79
C ASP A 108 27.63 4.58 -0.32
N GLY A 109 27.97 4.18 0.90
CA GLY A 109 27.48 2.92 1.47
C GLY A 109 25.95 2.89 1.61
N THR A 110 25.32 4.00 1.99
CA THR A 110 23.86 4.13 2.09
C THR A 110 23.23 4.18 0.70
N LYS A 111 23.84 4.89 -0.26
CA LYS A 111 23.39 4.87 -1.66
C LYS A 111 23.38 3.46 -2.22
N LEU A 112 24.46 2.69 -2.01
CA LEU A 112 24.53 1.30 -2.48
C LEU A 112 23.40 0.43 -1.90
N LYS A 113 23.10 0.58 -0.60
CA LYS A 113 21.99 -0.13 0.04
C LYS A 113 20.63 0.27 -0.53
N LEU A 114 20.41 1.55 -0.83
CA LEU A 114 19.18 2.02 -1.46
C LEU A 114 19.03 1.49 -2.88
N VAL A 115 20.10 1.45 -3.68
CA VAL A 115 20.09 0.82 -5.01
C VAL A 115 19.71 -0.65 -4.92
N ASN A 116 20.34 -1.39 -4.00
CA ASN A 116 20.03 -2.80 -3.80
C ASN A 116 18.57 -3.01 -3.39
N ALA A 117 18.06 -2.22 -2.44
CA ALA A 117 16.66 -2.28 -2.03
C ALA A 117 15.69 -1.98 -3.18
N GLN A 118 16.01 -1.00 -4.03
CA GLN A 118 15.21 -0.65 -5.20
C GLN A 118 15.18 -1.81 -6.21
N ASN A 119 16.33 -2.43 -6.50
CA ASN A 119 16.42 -3.59 -7.38
C ASN A 119 15.64 -4.78 -6.82
N THR A 120 15.73 -5.03 -5.50
CA THR A 120 14.96 -6.08 -4.83
C THR A 120 13.46 -5.83 -4.92
N ALA A 121 13.01 -4.59 -4.69
CA ALA A 121 11.60 -4.23 -4.80
C ALA A 121 11.07 -4.34 -6.24
N GLN A 122 11.89 -3.98 -7.23
CA GLN A 122 11.54 -4.16 -8.64
C GLN A 122 11.40 -5.65 -8.98
N LYS A 123 12.37 -6.47 -8.59
CA LYS A 123 12.32 -7.92 -8.80
C LYS A 123 11.08 -8.55 -8.16
N LEU A 124 10.74 -8.13 -6.94
CA LEU A 124 9.52 -8.57 -6.26
C LEU A 124 8.26 -8.19 -7.03
N SER A 125 8.19 -6.98 -7.61
CA SER A 125 7.07 -6.56 -8.45
C SER A 125 6.91 -7.46 -9.67
N ASP A 126 8.01 -7.81 -10.32
CA ASP A 126 8.02 -8.67 -11.51
C ASP A 126 7.60 -10.10 -11.14
N GLU A 127 8.16 -10.67 -10.06
CA GLU A 127 7.82 -12.00 -9.53
C GLU A 127 6.34 -12.10 -9.13
N LEU A 128 5.78 -11.07 -8.47
CA LEU A 128 4.36 -11.03 -8.11
C LEU A 128 3.46 -10.98 -9.34
N TRP A 129 3.87 -10.26 -10.38
CA TRP A 129 3.10 -10.20 -11.62
C TRP A 129 3.10 -11.55 -12.36
N ASP A 130 4.26 -12.19 -12.44
CA ASP A 130 4.41 -13.52 -13.03
C ASP A 130 3.56 -14.57 -12.28
N THR A 131 3.67 -14.58 -10.94
CA THR A 131 2.85 -15.43 -10.07
C THR A 131 1.35 -15.25 -10.31
N PHE A 132 0.89 -14.02 -10.56
CA PHE A 132 -0.52 -13.77 -10.88
C PHE A 132 -0.92 -14.34 -12.25
N GLN A 133 -0.05 -14.27 -13.27
CA GLN A 133 -0.33 -14.89 -14.56
C GLN A 133 -0.35 -16.42 -14.45
N ASP A 134 0.56 -16.99 -13.68
CA ASP A 134 0.60 -18.43 -13.41
C ASP A 134 -0.64 -18.90 -12.65
N LEU A 135 -1.12 -18.12 -11.68
CA LEU A 135 -2.39 -18.39 -10.98
C LEU A 135 -3.55 -18.44 -11.98
N LYS A 136 -3.66 -17.44 -12.86
CA LYS A 136 -4.71 -17.40 -13.90
C LYS A 136 -4.63 -18.61 -14.83
N LYS A 137 -3.43 -18.96 -15.27
CA LYS A 137 -3.19 -20.09 -16.17
C LYS A 137 -3.53 -21.41 -15.48
N SER A 138 -3.15 -21.57 -14.22
CA SER A 138 -3.41 -22.76 -13.42
C SER A 138 -4.91 -22.95 -13.21
N ILE A 139 -5.63 -21.90 -12.81
CA ILE A 139 -7.10 -21.93 -12.66
C ILE A 139 -7.76 -22.36 -13.97
N ASN A 140 -7.40 -21.76 -15.10
CA ASN A 140 -7.98 -22.10 -16.40
C ASN A 140 -7.65 -23.54 -16.81
N THR A 141 -6.40 -23.98 -16.62
CA THR A 141 -5.97 -25.35 -16.95
C THR A 141 -6.75 -26.37 -16.15
N THR A 142 -6.90 -26.15 -14.84
CA THR A 142 -7.65 -27.05 -13.97
C THR A 142 -9.12 -27.13 -14.37
N LEU A 143 -9.77 -26.01 -14.68
CA LEU A 143 -11.17 -26.01 -15.11
C LEU A 143 -11.36 -26.72 -16.46
N VAL A 144 -10.41 -26.57 -17.39
CA VAL A 144 -10.48 -27.24 -18.71
C VAL A 144 -10.25 -28.75 -18.61
N LEU A 145 -9.31 -29.20 -17.76
CA LEU A 145 -9.07 -30.63 -17.56
C LEU A 145 -10.31 -31.31 -16.95
N ASP A 146 -10.94 -30.67 -15.98
CA ASP A 146 -12.15 -31.18 -15.34
C ASP A 146 -13.34 -31.27 -16.33
N GLU A 147 -13.48 -30.33 -17.29
CA GLU A 147 -14.47 -30.43 -18.37
C GLU A 147 -14.24 -31.60 -19.35
N VAL A 148 -12.99 -32.07 -19.49
CA VAL A 148 -12.63 -33.20 -20.35
C VAL A 148 -12.89 -34.54 -19.65
N ASP A 149 -12.59 -34.64 -18.36
CA ASP A 149 -12.77 -35.86 -17.58
C ASP A 149 -14.25 -36.17 -17.28
N ASN A 150 -15.13 -35.16 -17.33
CA ASN A 150 -16.57 -35.30 -17.08
C ASN A 150 -17.42 -35.56 -18.35
N LYS A 151 -16.81 -35.87 -19.50
CA LYS A 151 -17.49 -36.23 -20.77
C LYS A 151 -17.29 -37.70 -21.11
#